data_AF-A0A2M8PD42-F1
#
_entry.id   AF-A0A2M8PD42-F1
#
_cell.length_a   1.000
_cell.length_b   1.000
_cell.length_c   1.000
_cell.angle_alpha   90.00
_cell.angle_beta   90.00
_cell.angle_gamma   90.00
#
_symmetry.space_group_name_H-M   'P 1'
#
loop_
_entity.id
_entity.type
_entity.pdbx_description
1 polymer ?
#
loop_
_entity_poly.entity_id
_entity_poly.type
_entity_poly.pdbx_seq_one_letter_code
_entity_poly.pdbx_strand_id
1 'polypeptide(L)'
;GASAVRLAADSATRFRILDAHTPQPRLVSIAPLQPSEVALLQFSYELPFAAANILINQPNRYRINALVVNVPQASGAQISDPRFSRDEPVVLESGSYDTYALREPLAANANITISVALGAIGASSADLALVILIFGALVALLGTLGALWWLHRRDMPAPVAKGESAALIAQIAALDAQFERGEIAAEAYQARRAALKAALARLTDPASKKE
;
A
#
# COMPACT_ATOMS: atom_id res chain seq x y z
N GLY A 1 11.03 -21.18 13.17
CA GLY A 1 10.36 -22.49 13.07
C GLY A 1 8.88 -22.28 13.27
N ALA A 2 8.04 -23.17 12.75
CA ALA A 2 6.60 -23.09 12.98
C ALA A 2 6.28 -23.31 14.46
N SER A 3 5.41 -22.47 15.03
CA SER A 3 4.82 -22.63 16.35
C SER A 3 3.35 -23.00 16.21
N ALA A 4 2.77 -23.60 17.27
CA ALA A 4 1.33 -23.85 17.37
C ALA A 4 0.71 -24.62 16.18
N VAL A 5 1.36 -25.69 15.72
CA VAL A 5 0.79 -26.56 14.67
C VAL A 5 -0.47 -27.25 15.18
N ARG A 6 -1.57 -27.13 14.44
CA ARG A 6 -2.87 -27.71 14.79
C ARG A 6 -3.40 -28.52 13.61
N LEU A 7 -3.92 -29.71 13.89
CA LEU A 7 -4.66 -30.52 12.92
C LEU A 7 -6.14 -30.16 12.97
N ALA A 8 -6.79 -30.17 11.81
CA ALA A 8 -8.26 -30.16 11.77
C ALA A 8 -8.80 -31.44 12.43
N ALA A 9 -10.01 -31.38 13.02
CA ALA A 9 -10.61 -32.50 13.74
C ALA A 9 -10.66 -33.79 12.90
N ASP A 10 -11.09 -33.67 11.63
CA ASP A 10 -11.15 -34.80 10.70
C ASP A 10 -9.76 -35.37 10.41
N SER A 11 -8.76 -34.51 10.23
CA SER A 11 -7.37 -34.94 10.03
C SER A 11 -6.77 -35.58 11.28
N ALA A 12 -7.16 -35.15 12.49
CA ALA A 12 -6.65 -35.70 13.75
C ALA A 12 -7.08 -37.16 14.00
N THR A 13 -8.13 -37.64 13.31
CA THR A 13 -8.54 -39.07 13.35
C THR A 13 -7.58 -39.99 12.58
N ARG A 14 -6.81 -39.44 11.63
CA ARG A 14 -5.94 -40.21 10.73
C ARG A 14 -4.47 -39.83 10.83
N PHE A 15 -4.18 -38.65 11.36
CA PHE A 15 -2.84 -38.11 11.46
C PHE A 15 -2.53 -37.67 12.89
N ARG A 16 -1.25 -37.75 13.26
CA ARG A 16 -0.72 -37.17 14.49
C ARG A 16 0.44 -36.25 14.18
N ILE A 17 0.58 -35.22 15.01
CA ILE A 17 1.77 -34.37 15.04
C ILE A 17 2.78 -35.05 15.96
N LEU A 18 3.95 -35.38 15.45
CA LEU A 18 5.15 -35.72 16.22
C LEU A 18 6.04 -34.49 16.33
N ASP A 19 6.82 -34.43 17.40
CA ASP A 19 7.83 -33.40 17.60
C ASP A 19 7.26 -31.97 17.56
N ALA A 20 6.02 -31.79 18.07
CA ALA A 20 5.24 -30.55 17.97
C ALA A 20 5.95 -29.30 18.53
N HIS A 21 6.93 -29.49 19.41
CA HIS A 21 7.69 -28.42 20.08
C HIS A 21 9.04 -28.16 19.42
N THR A 22 9.37 -28.89 18.36
CA THR A 22 10.61 -28.75 17.61
C THR A 22 10.40 -27.81 16.41
N PRO A 23 11.47 -27.22 15.84
CA PRO A 23 11.34 -26.33 14.69
C PRO A 23 10.80 -27.03 13.42
N GLN A 24 10.76 -28.37 13.40
CA GLN A 24 10.32 -29.19 12.27
C GLN A 24 9.33 -30.25 12.73
N PRO A 25 8.09 -29.86 13.07
CA PRO A 25 7.05 -30.81 13.45
C PRO A 25 6.72 -31.75 12.30
N ARG A 26 6.44 -33.01 12.62
CA ARG A 26 6.20 -34.06 11.61
C ARG A 26 4.75 -34.52 11.69
N LEU A 27 4.05 -34.47 10.56
CA LEU A 27 2.72 -35.05 10.41
C LEU A 27 2.87 -36.49 9.94
N VAL A 28 2.39 -37.44 10.73
CA VAL A 28 2.45 -38.87 10.42
C VAL A 28 1.04 -39.47 10.42
N SER A 29 0.78 -40.37 9.49
CA SER A 29 -0.45 -41.16 9.51
C SER A 29 -0.42 -42.15 10.67
N ILE A 30 -1.52 -42.28 11.41
CA ILE A 30 -1.66 -43.29 12.48
C ILE A 30 -2.28 -44.60 12.00
N ALA A 31 -2.78 -44.63 10.76
CA ALA A 31 -3.22 -45.83 10.07
C ALA A 31 -2.47 -45.98 8.74
N PRO A 32 -2.21 -47.20 8.26
CA PRO A 32 -1.67 -47.39 6.92
C PRO A 32 -2.58 -46.73 5.88
N LEU A 33 -1.99 -45.97 4.95
CA LEU A 33 -2.68 -45.48 3.77
C LEU A 33 -2.59 -46.56 2.70
N GLN A 34 -3.73 -46.97 2.14
CA GLN A 34 -3.74 -47.97 1.08
C GLN A 34 -3.15 -47.40 -0.22
N PRO A 35 -2.53 -48.23 -1.08
CA PRO A 35 -2.18 -47.80 -2.43
C PRO A 35 -3.42 -47.25 -3.16
N SER A 36 -3.28 -46.09 -3.79
CA SER A 36 -4.34 -45.34 -4.46
C SER A 36 -5.36 -44.64 -3.56
N GLU A 37 -5.20 -44.70 -2.23
CA GLU A 37 -6.04 -43.94 -1.31
C GLU A 37 -5.68 -42.45 -1.31
N VAL A 38 -6.70 -41.58 -1.37
CA VAL A 38 -6.54 -40.13 -1.22
C VAL A 38 -6.93 -39.75 0.19
N ALA A 39 -5.97 -39.21 0.96
CA ALA A 39 -6.21 -38.69 2.29
C ALA A 39 -6.12 -37.16 2.28
N LEU A 40 -7.16 -36.51 2.83
CA LEU A 40 -7.15 -35.07 3.05
C LEU A 40 -6.39 -34.76 4.34
N LEU A 41 -5.38 -33.88 4.24
CA LEU A 41 -4.60 -33.40 5.37
C LEU A 41 -4.78 -31.89 5.47
N GLN A 42 -5.46 -31.44 6.52
CA GLN A 42 -5.64 -30.03 6.83
C GLN A 42 -5.00 -29.70 8.17
N PHE A 43 -4.12 -28.70 8.15
CA PHE A 43 -3.43 -28.22 9.33
C PHE A 43 -3.18 -26.72 9.23
N SER A 44 -3.04 -26.08 10.37
CA SER A 44 -2.63 -24.69 10.48
C SER A 44 -1.39 -24.59 11.36
N TYR A 45 -0.60 -23.55 11.16
CA TYR A 45 0.58 -23.28 11.95
C TYR A 45 0.87 -21.79 11.94
N GLU A 46 1.51 -21.32 13.00
CA GLU A 46 1.94 -19.93 13.12
C GLU A 46 3.42 -19.84 12.76
N LEU A 47 3.76 -18.87 11.93
CA LEU A 47 5.15 -18.57 11.59
C LEU A 47 5.54 -17.25 12.26
N PRO A 48 6.65 -17.20 13.01
CA PRO A 48 7.18 -15.93 13.50
C PRO A 48 7.65 -15.11 12.31
N PHE A 49 6.92 -14.03 12.02
CA PHE A 49 7.19 -13.16 10.88
C PHE A 49 8.17 -12.05 11.29
N ALA A 50 9.47 -12.35 11.22
CA ALA A 50 10.54 -11.39 11.56
C ALA A 50 11.20 -10.74 10.34
N ALA A 51 11.03 -11.32 9.15
CA ALA A 51 11.68 -10.88 7.92
C ALA A 51 10.62 -10.49 6.88
N ALA A 52 10.94 -9.53 6.01
CA ALA A 52 10.04 -9.07 4.94
C ALA A 52 9.65 -10.19 3.97
N ASN A 53 10.48 -11.23 3.87
CA ASN A 53 10.22 -12.41 3.05
C ASN A 53 10.51 -13.67 3.87
N ILE A 54 9.60 -14.64 3.82
CA ILE A 54 9.77 -15.97 4.39
C ILE A 54 9.76 -16.98 3.25
N LEU A 55 10.80 -17.82 3.21
CA LEU A 55 10.86 -18.97 2.31
C LEU A 55 10.55 -20.23 3.11
N ILE A 56 9.43 -20.87 2.80
CA ILE A 56 9.10 -22.20 3.30
C ILE A 56 9.59 -23.19 2.26
N ASN A 57 10.53 -24.06 2.61
CA ASN A 57 11.03 -25.12 1.73
C ASN A 57 10.93 -26.46 2.45
N GLN A 58 9.90 -27.24 2.10
CA GLN A 58 9.58 -28.51 2.75
C GLN A 58 9.68 -29.65 1.74
N PRO A 59 10.56 -30.66 1.97
CA PRO A 59 10.57 -31.85 1.15
C PRO A 59 9.31 -32.66 1.40
N ASN A 60 8.65 -33.11 0.32
CA ASN A 60 7.44 -33.89 0.41
C ASN A 60 7.61 -35.26 -0.26
N ARG A 61 7.26 -36.33 0.44
CA ARG A 61 7.46 -37.72 -0.01
C ARG A 61 6.30 -38.29 -0.82
N TYR A 62 5.17 -37.61 -0.84
CA TYR A 62 3.93 -38.11 -1.41
C TYR A 62 3.47 -37.24 -2.57
N ARG A 63 2.66 -37.78 -3.49
CA ARG A 63 2.02 -36.94 -4.50
C ARG A 63 0.98 -36.02 -3.83
N ILE A 64 0.99 -34.75 -4.17
CA ILE A 64 -0.03 -33.78 -3.73
C ILE A 64 -0.94 -33.48 -4.91
N ASN A 65 -2.21 -33.87 -4.80
CA ASN A 65 -3.20 -33.59 -5.84
C ASN A 65 -3.68 -32.15 -5.80
N ALA A 66 -3.85 -31.60 -4.59
CA ALA A 66 -4.25 -30.22 -4.35
C ALA A 66 -3.59 -29.72 -3.07
N LEU A 67 -3.20 -28.45 -3.06
CA LEU A 67 -2.71 -27.75 -1.89
C LEU A 67 -3.37 -26.38 -1.88
N VAL A 68 -4.05 -26.07 -0.79
CA VAL A 68 -4.66 -24.77 -0.54
C VAL A 68 -3.96 -24.17 0.66
N VAL A 69 -3.53 -22.92 0.50
CA VAL A 69 -2.88 -22.14 1.56
C VAL A 69 -3.73 -20.91 1.83
N ASN A 70 -4.16 -20.78 3.08
CA ASN A 70 -4.95 -19.64 3.53
C ASN A 70 -4.06 -18.70 4.33
N VAL A 71 -3.97 -17.45 3.90
CA VAL A 71 -3.13 -16.43 4.54
C VAL A 71 -4.04 -15.37 5.17
N PRO A 72 -3.91 -15.06 6.46
CA PRO A 72 -4.76 -14.05 7.10
C PRO A 72 -4.62 -12.68 6.42
N GLN A 73 -5.73 -12.06 5.99
CA GLN A 73 -5.69 -10.75 5.32
C GLN A 73 -5.09 -9.66 6.21
N ALA A 74 -5.35 -9.74 7.51
CA ALA A 74 -4.80 -8.81 8.51
C ALA A 74 -3.27 -8.82 8.58
N SER A 75 -2.61 -9.88 8.10
CA SER A 75 -1.15 -9.97 8.09
C SER A 75 -0.49 -9.13 7.00
N GLY A 76 -1.24 -8.75 5.96
CA GLY A 76 -0.70 -8.14 4.74
C GLY A 76 0.23 -9.07 3.94
N ALA A 77 0.42 -10.32 4.37
CA ALA A 77 1.29 -11.27 3.70
C ALA A 77 0.64 -11.85 2.45
N GLN A 78 1.44 -12.10 1.42
CA GLN A 78 1.01 -12.66 0.15
C GLN A 78 1.97 -13.76 -0.31
N ILE A 79 1.43 -14.78 -0.97
CA ILE A 79 2.24 -15.83 -1.59
C ILE A 79 2.79 -15.33 -2.92
N SER A 80 4.13 -15.30 -3.03
CA SER A 80 4.90 -14.94 -4.22
C SER A 80 5.51 -16.20 -4.86
N ASP A 81 4.65 -17.17 -5.20
CA ASP A 81 5.06 -18.38 -5.94
C ASP A 81 4.16 -18.55 -7.17
N PRO A 82 4.73 -18.62 -8.40
CA PRO A 82 3.94 -18.70 -9.63
C PRO A 82 3.12 -20.01 -9.77
N ARG A 83 3.47 -21.06 -9.02
CA ARG A 83 2.72 -22.32 -8.99
C ARG A 83 1.38 -22.19 -8.28
N PHE A 84 1.15 -21.12 -7.54
CA PHE A 84 -0.12 -20.82 -6.90
C PHE A 84 -0.92 -19.80 -7.72
N SER A 85 -2.23 -19.96 -7.69
CA SER A 85 -3.21 -18.96 -8.12
C SER A 85 -3.98 -18.49 -6.90
N ARG A 86 -4.22 -17.19 -6.81
CA ARG A 86 -5.17 -16.66 -5.83
C ARG A 86 -6.57 -17.17 -6.22
N ASP A 87 -7.28 -17.65 -5.22
CA ASP A 87 -8.66 -18.14 -5.30
C ASP A 87 -9.58 -17.22 -4.49
N GLU A 88 -10.87 -17.55 -4.42
CA GLU A 88 -11.84 -16.76 -3.65
C GLU A 88 -11.45 -16.69 -2.16
N PRO A 89 -11.42 -15.49 -1.55
CA PRO A 89 -11.15 -15.34 -0.13
C PRO A 89 -12.18 -16.09 0.71
N VAL A 90 -11.73 -16.70 1.81
CA VAL A 90 -12.60 -17.43 2.73
C VAL A 90 -12.71 -16.70 4.06
N VAL A 91 -13.94 -16.62 4.58
CA VAL A 91 -14.22 -16.14 5.93
C VAL A 91 -14.37 -17.34 6.85
N LEU A 92 -13.49 -17.44 7.83
CA LEU A 92 -13.55 -18.45 8.89
C LEU A 92 -13.89 -17.76 10.22
N GLU A 93 -14.23 -18.53 11.25
CA GLU A 93 -14.52 -17.98 12.60
C GLU A 93 -13.37 -17.10 13.14
N SER A 94 -12.14 -17.37 12.71
CA SER A 94 -10.93 -16.66 13.11
C SER A 94 -10.59 -15.43 12.25
N GLY A 95 -11.37 -15.11 11.21
CA GLY A 95 -11.19 -13.93 10.36
C GLY A 95 -11.27 -14.21 8.85
N SER A 96 -10.91 -13.21 8.04
CA SER A 96 -10.81 -13.33 6.58
C SER A 96 -9.42 -13.75 6.13
N TYR A 97 -9.39 -14.65 5.15
CA TYR A 97 -8.17 -15.22 4.60
C TYR A 97 -8.14 -15.08 3.08
N ASP A 98 -6.98 -14.71 2.56
CA ASP A 98 -6.68 -14.86 1.14
C ASP A 98 -6.34 -16.32 0.86
N THR A 99 -7.07 -16.91 -0.08
CA THR A 99 -6.91 -18.32 -0.47
C THR A 99 -5.97 -18.41 -1.67
N TYR A 100 -5.03 -19.34 -1.60
CA TYR A 100 -4.11 -19.64 -2.70
C TYR A 100 -4.14 -21.13 -2.99
N ALA A 101 -4.58 -21.49 -4.20
CA ALA A 101 -4.64 -22.86 -4.66
C ALA A 101 -3.45 -23.18 -5.59
N LEU A 102 -2.89 -24.36 -5.41
CA LEU A 102 -1.87 -24.90 -6.29
C LEU A 102 -2.46 -25.18 -7.68
N ARG A 103 -1.83 -24.65 -8.73
CA ARG A 103 -2.30 -24.76 -10.13
C ARG A 103 -2.18 -26.18 -10.68
N GLU A 104 -1.11 -26.87 -10.32
CA GLU A 104 -0.77 -28.19 -10.87
C GLU A 104 -0.36 -29.15 -9.74
N PRO A 105 -0.79 -30.43 -9.78
CA PRO A 105 -0.39 -31.42 -8.79
C PRO A 105 1.13 -31.53 -8.64
N LEU A 106 1.62 -31.61 -7.39
CA LEU A 106 3.03 -31.87 -7.11
C LEU A 106 3.32 -33.37 -7.14
N ALA A 107 4.36 -33.76 -7.88
CA ALA A 107 4.85 -35.13 -7.88
C ALA A 107 5.38 -35.55 -6.50
N ALA A 108 5.45 -36.87 -6.26
CA ALA A 108 6.14 -37.39 -5.08
C ALA A 108 7.63 -37.00 -5.12
N ASN A 109 8.22 -36.78 -3.95
CA ASN A 109 9.60 -36.30 -3.77
C ASN A 109 9.87 -34.88 -4.28
N ALA A 110 8.84 -34.13 -4.70
CA ALA A 110 8.97 -32.71 -5.00
C ALA A 110 9.08 -31.87 -3.72
N ASN A 111 9.81 -30.76 -3.79
CA ASN A 111 9.86 -29.78 -2.71
C ASN A 111 8.67 -28.82 -2.83
N ILE A 112 7.97 -28.65 -1.71
CA ILE A 112 7.00 -27.57 -1.51
C ILE A 112 7.81 -26.33 -1.19
N THR A 113 7.78 -25.35 -2.10
CA THR A 113 8.41 -24.05 -1.86
C THR A 113 7.30 -23.02 -1.81
N ILE A 114 7.23 -22.22 -0.76
CA ILE A 114 6.24 -21.15 -0.65
C ILE A 114 7.02 -19.92 -0.22
N SER A 115 7.09 -18.95 -1.12
CA SER A 115 7.62 -17.63 -0.79
C SER A 115 6.47 -16.79 -0.27
N VAL A 116 6.57 -16.31 0.96
CA VAL A 116 5.61 -15.40 1.57
C VAL A 116 6.28 -14.05 1.71
N ALA A 117 5.78 -13.05 1.00
CA ALA A 117 6.26 -11.68 1.09
C ALA A 117 5.26 -10.86 1.91
N LEU A 118 5.74 -9.94 2.74
CA LEU A 118 4.87 -8.89 3.25
C LEU A 118 4.50 -8.03 2.05
N GLY A 119 3.22 -8.03 1.65
CA GLY A 119 2.71 -7.00 0.78
C GLY A 119 3.02 -5.67 1.43
N ALA A 120 3.43 -4.67 0.64
CA ALA A 120 3.57 -3.32 1.15
C ALA A 120 2.29 -3.00 1.93
N ILE A 121 2.41 -2.72 3.23
CA ILE A 121 1.32 -2.17 4.03
C ILE A 121 1.04 -0.82 3.39
N GLY A 122 0.14 -0.81 2.41
CA GLY A 122 0.13 0.20 1.38
C GLY A 122 -1.19 0.13 0.66
N ALA A 123 -2.16 0.80 1.28
CA ALA A 123 -3.55 0.85 0.90
C ALA A 123 -4.21 -0.54 0.93
N SER A 124 -4.94 -0.80 2.03
CA SER A 124 -6.30 -1.33 1.87
C SER A 124 -6.84 -0.73 0.59
N SER A 125 -7.25 -1.55 -0.38
CA SER A 125 -7.96 -1.12 -1.57
C SER A 125 -9.19 -0.33 -1.10
N ALA A 126 -8.97 0.94 -0.78
CA ALA A 126 -9.98 1.94 -0.62
C ALA A 126 -10.66 1.88 -1.96
N ASP A 127 -11.88 1.35 -1.92
CA ASP A 127 -12.71 1.09 -3.07
C ASP A 127 -12.46 2.22 -4.08
N LEU A 128 -12.00 1.90 -5.29
CA LEU A 128 -11.59 2.91 -6.26
C LEU A 128 -12.74 3.93 -6.45
N ALA A 129 -13.98 3.46 -6.28
CA ALA A 129 -15.19 4.26 -6.19
C ALA A 129 -15.17 5.31 -5.06
N LEU A 130 -14.73 4.95 -3.85
CA LEU A 130 -14.62 5.83 -2.69
C LEU A 130 -13.50 6.85 -2.85
N VAL A 131 -12.35 6.46 -3.44
CA VAL A 131 -11.27 7.39 -3.76
C VAL A 131 -11.72 8.41 -4.82
N ILE A 132 -12.39 7.94 -5.89
CA ILE A 132 -12.97 8.81 -6.92
C ILE A 132 -14.03 9.73 -6.33
N LEU A 133 -14.87 9.23 -5.41
CA LEU A 133 -15.90 10.03 -4.75
C LEU A 133 -15.29 11.16 -3.90
N ILE A 134 -14.28 10.86 -3.08
CA ILE A 134 -13.60 11.85 -2.25
C ILE A 134 -12.89 12.88 -3.13
N PHE A 135 -12.16 12.43 -4.15
CA PHE A 135 -11.44 13.33 -5.04
C PHE A 135 -12.41 14.20 -5.86
N GLY A 136 -13.51 13.64 -6.33
CA GLY A 136 -14.58 14.35 -7.02
C GLY A 136 -15.24 15.40 -6.12
N ALA A 137 -15.55 15.04 -4.86
CA ALA A 137 -16.09 15.97 -3.88
C ALA A 137 -15.12 17.12 -3.58
N LEU A 138 -13.82 16.82 -3.46
CA LEU A 138 -12.79 17.83 -3.21
C LEU A 138 -12.62 18.79 -4.39
N VAL A 139 -12.62 18.28 -5.63
CA VAL A 139 -12.55 19.12 -6.84
C VAL A 139 -13.80 19.99 -6.98
N ALA A 140 -14.99 19.45 -6.69
CA ALA A 140 -16.24 20.21 -6.69
C ALA A 140 -16.24 21.30 -5.61
N LEU A 141 -15.72 21.01 -4.42
CA LEU A 141 -15.57 21.97 -3.33
C LEU A 141 -14.59 23.09 -3.71
N LEU A 142 -13.40 22.75 -4.21
CA LEU A 142 -12.40 23.73 -4.66
C LEU A 142 -12.92 24.58 -5.83
N GLY A 143 -13.65 23.95 -6.76
CA GLY A 143 -14.29 24.65 -7.88
C GLY A 143 -15.35 25.63 -7.42
N THR A 144 -16.20 25.26 -6.46
CA THR A 144 -17.24 26.15 -5.91
C THR A 144 -16.63 27.29 -5.10
N LEU A 145 -15.64 27.02 -4.25
CA LEU A 145 -14.89 28.07 -3.54
C LEU A 145 -14.14 29.02 -4.49
N GLY A 146 -13.51 28.49 -5.55
CA GLY A 146 -12.84 29.29 -6.57
C GLY A 146 -13.80 30.16 -7.37
N ALA A 147 -14.96 29.62 -7.74
CA ALA A 147 -16.02 30.37 -8.43
C ALA A 147 -16.59 31.48 -7.52
N LEU A 148 -16.87 31.17 -6.26
CA LEU A 148 -17.32 32.15 -5.26
C LEU A 148 -16.28 33.26 -5.06
N TRP A 149 -14.99 32.91 -4.94
CA TRP A 149 -13.91 33.88 -4.82
C TRP A 149 -13.77 34.77 -6.05
N TRP A 150 -13.92 34.22 -7.25
CA TRP A 150 -13.85 34.99 -8.50
C TRP A 150 -15.05 35.94 -8.67
N LEU A 151 -16.27 35.50 -8.32
CA LEU A 151 -17.44 36.36 -8.25
C LEU A 151 -17.25 37.49 -7.22
N HIS A 152 -16.73 37.17 -6.02
CA HIS A 152 -16.47 38.17 -4.98
C HIS A 152 -15.36 39.17 -5.37
N ARG A 153 -14.44 38.79 -6.26
CA ARG A 153 -13.40 39.68 -6.80
C ARG A 153 -13.90 40.66 -7.85
N ARG A 154 -15.04 40.39 -8.51
CA ARG A 154 -15.61 41.30 -9.51
C ARG A 154 -16.19 42.58 -8.90
N ASP A 155 -16.63 42.51 -7.65
CA ASP A 155 -17.25 43.65 -6.94
C ASP A 155 -16.30 44.37 -5.97
N MET A 156 -15.02 43.94 -5.89
CA MET A 156 -14.05 44.66 -5.08
C MET A 156 -13.38 45.76 -5.92
N PRO A 157 -13.62 47.06 -5.63
CA PRO A 157 -12.81 48.12 -6.20
C PRO A 157 -11.35 47.86 -5.86
N ALA A 158 -10.48 48.00 -6.87
CA ALA A 158 -9.05 47.75 -6.74
C ALA A 158 -8.53 48.39 -5.44
N PRO A 159 -7.94 47.62 -4.51
CA PRO A 159 -7.35 48.21 -3.32
C PRO A 159 -6.26 49.15 -3.81
N VAL A 160 -6.50 50.46 -3.66
CA VAL A 160 -5.46 51.48 -3.81
C VAL A 160 -4.40 51.09 -2.78
N ALA A 161 -3.28 50.55 -3.26
CA ALA A 161 -2.17 50.10 -2.44
C ALA A 161 -1.67 51.31 -1.63
N LYS A 162 -2.13 51.43 -0.38
CA LYS A 162 -1.62 52.43 0.56
C LYS A 162 -0.28 51.94 1.09
N GLY A 163 0.78 52.29 0.38
CA GLY A 163 2.17 52.05 0.77
C GLY A 163 3.07 51.62 -0.40
N GLU A 164 4.29 52.14 -0.42
CA GLU A 164 5.34 51.77 -1.40
C GLU A 164 5.62 50.26 -1.41
N SER A 165 5.57 49.60 -0.25
CA SER A 165 5.72 48.14 -0.14
C SER A 165 4.59 47.38 -0.83
N ALA A 166 3.34 47.83 -0.66
CA ALA A 166 2.18 47.24 -1.30
C ALA A 166 2.21 47.43 -2.84
N ALA A 167 2.71 48.57 -3.31
CA ALA A 167 2.91 48.81 -4.74
C ALA A 167 3.98 47.87 -5.35
N LEU A 168 5.08 47.62 -4.64
CA LEU A 168 6.11 46.67 -5.09
C LEU A 168 5.61 45.22 -5.09
N ILE A 169 4.83 44.82 -4.09
CA ILE A 169 4.19 43.50 -4.05
C ILE A 169 3.24 43.33 -5.25
N ALA A 170 2.45 44.35 -5.58
CA ALA A 170 1.58 44.32 -6.75
C ALA A 170 2.36 44.21 -8.07
N GLN A 171 3.50 44.89 -8.19
CA GLN A 171 4.38 44.78 -9.36
C GLN A 171 5.00 43.39 -9.51
N ILE A 172 5.39 42.74 -8.40
CA ILE A 172 5.88 41.35 -8.42
C ILE A 172 4.77 40.41 -8.89
N ALA A 173 3.56 40.56 -8.36
CA ALA A 173 2.42 39.73 -8.77
C ALA A 173 2.07 39.91 -10.26
N ALA A 174 2.15 41.14 -10.77
CA ALA A 174 1.92 41.42 -12.19
C ALA A 174 3.01 40.79 -13.09
N LEU A 175 4.27 40.80 -12.63
CA LEU A 175 5.38 40.17 -13.34
C LEU A 175 5.26 38.64 -13.35
N ASP A 176 4.84 38.03 -12.24
CA ASP A 176 4.60 36.59 -12.14
C ASP A 176 3.47 36.16 -13.12
N ALA A 177 2.38 36.93 -13.20
CA ALA A 177 1.30 36.66 -14.16
C ALA A 177 1.75 36.76 -15.64
N GLN A 178 2.63 37.70 -15.99
CA GLN A 178 3.18 37.81 -17.34
C GLN A 178 4.07 36.61 -17.71
N PHE A 179 4.85 36.09 -16.76
CA PHE A 179 5.67 34.90 -16.98
C PHE A 179 4.82 33.64 -17.15
N GLU A 180 3.77 33.47 -16.33
CA GLU A 180 2.83 32.34 -16.45
C GLU A 180 2.09 32.34 -17.81
N ARG A 181 1.83 33.53 -18.37
CA ARG A 181 1.27 33.68 -19.73
C ARG A 181 2.31 33.52 -20.85
N GLY A 182 3.59 33.33 -20.52
CA GLY A 182 4.68 33.20 -21.50
C GLY A 182 5.02 34.50 -22.24
N GLU A 183 4.61 35.66 -21.72
CA GLU A 183 4.82 36.97 -22.36
C GLU A 183 6.25 37.50 -22.19
N ILE A 184 7.02 36.93 -21.26
CA ILE A 184 8.40 37.33 -20.96
C ILE A 184 9.33 36.11 -20.88
N ALA A 185 10.55 36.26 -21.39
CA ALA A 185 11.57 35.23 -21.32
C ALA A 185 12.04 35.00 -19.88
N ALA A 186 12.40 33.75 -19.55
CA ALA A 186 12.77 33.35 -18.19
C ALA A 186 13.94 34.16 -17.60
N GLU A 187 14.95 34.49 -18.40
CA GLU A 187 16.08 35.31 -17.95
C GLU A 187 15.65 36.73 -17.57
N ALA A 188 14.82 37.36 -18.41
CA ALA A 188 14.28 38.70 -18.15
C ALA A 188 13.33 38.72 -16.94
N TYR A 189 12.56 37.66 -16.75
CA TYR A 189 11.72 37.45 -15.57
C TYR A 189 12.55 37.42 -14.29
N GLN A 190 13.59 36.58 -14.23
CA GLN A 190 14.41 36.43 -13.03
C GLN A 190 15.15 37.73 -12.67
N ALA A 191 15.70 38.44 -13.66
CA ALA A 191 16.37 39.72 -13.44
C ALA A 191 15.43 40.78 -12.85
N ARG A 192 14.23 40.92 -13.43
CA ARG A 192 13.22 41.88 -12.95
C ARG A 192 12.68 41.52 -11.57
N ARG A 193 12.46 40.23 -11.31
CA ARG A 193 11.98 39.72 -10.03
C ARG A 193 13.01 39.93 -8.92
N ALA A 194 14.29 39.70 -9.20
CA ALA A 194 15.37 39.97 -8.25
C ALA A 194 15.44 41.46 -7.89
N ALA A 195 15.34 42.36 -8.88
CA ALA A 195 15.35 43.80 -8.66
C ALA A 195 14.18 44.28 -7.78
N LEU A 196 12.97 43.82 -8.06
CA LEU A 196 11.78 44.17 -7.26
C LEU A 196 11.85 43.63 -5.83
N LYS A 197 12.35 42.41 -5.64
CA LYS A 197 12.58 41.84 -4.30
C LYS A 197 13.65 42.59 -3.53
N ALA A 198 14.72 43.03 -4.20
CA ALA A 198 15.76 43.85 -3.57
C ALA A 198 15.22 45.22 -3.13
N ALA A 199 14.37 45.85 -3.95
CA ALA A 199 13.68 47.09 -3.58
C ALA A 199 12.75 46.88 -2.37
N LEU A 200 12.00 45.77 -2.35
CA LEU A 200 11.11 45.44 -1.24
C LEU A 200 11.90 45.21 0.05
N ALA A 201 13.02 44.49 -0.01
CA ALA A 201 13.88 44.24 1.15
C ALA A 201 14.42 45.52 1.78
N ARG A 202 14.79 46.53 0.97
CA ARG A 202 15.22 47.85 1.47
C ARG A 202 14.13 48.59 2.25
N LEU A 203 12.87 48.40 1.85
CA LEU A 203 11.71 49.02 2.51
C LEU A 203 11.29 48.30 3.80
N THR A 204 11.59 47.01 3.93
CA THR A 204 11.25 46.20 5.12
C THR A 204 12.39 46.02 6.11
N ASP A 205 13.64 46.36 5.77
CA ASP A 205 14.77 46.29 6.69
C ASP A 205 14.67 47.37 7.79
N PRO A 206 14.53 46.99 9.07
CA PRO A 206 14.44 47.94 10.18
C PRO A 206 15.69 48.81 10.37
N ALA A 207 16.83 48.47 9.77
CA ALA A 207 18.06 49.26 9.84
C ALA A 207 18.03 50.55 8.98
N SER A 208 17.16 50.64 7.96
CA SER A 208 17.03 51.82 7.09
C SER A 208 16.24 52.98 7.72
N LYS A 209 15.65 52.79 8.92
CA LYS A 209 14.86 53.81 9.64
C LYS A 209 15.68 54.64 10.65
N LYS A 210 17.00 54.50 10.68
CA LYS A 210 17.91 55.32 11.51
C LYS A 210 18.81 56.20 10.63
N GLU A 211 18.22 57.21 10.00
CA GLU A 211 18.87 58.50 9.71
C GLU A 211 17.84 59.61 9.91
#